data_AF-A0A2J2HCD4-F1
#
_entry.id   AF-A0A2J2HCD4-F1
#
_cell.length_a   1.000
_cell.length_b   1.000
_cell.length_c   1.000
_cell.angle_alpha   90.00
_cell.angle_beta   90.00
_cell.angle_gamma   90.00
#
_symmetry.space_group_name_H-M   'P 1'
#
loop_
_entity.id
_entity.type
_entity.pdbx_description
1 polymer ?
#
loop_
_entity_poly.entity_id
_entity_poly.type
_entity_poly.pdbx_seq_one_letter_code
_entity_poly.pdbx_strand_id
1 'polypeptide(L)'
;MPIDYGLIAMFITAVAVLGVMVYLFMRSSERISSEEARREGRVVTVVKCGDGNEKTRDYREGDYVGSRADDCPDGVVVGIYKETSQER
;
A
#
# COMPACT_ATOMS: atom_id res chain seq x y z
N MET A 1 -5.41 53.42 -20.10
CA MET A 1 -5.26 52.09 -20.73
C MET A 1 -6.57 51.36 -20.53
N PRO A 2 -7.31 51.00 -21.58
CA PRO A 2 -8.54 50.24 -21.41
C PRO A 2 -8.16 48.89 -20.80
N ILE A 3 -8.83 48.51 -19.71
CA ILE A 3 -8.63 47.20 -19.10
C ILE A 3 -9.21 46.18 -20.08
N ASP A 4 -8.36 45.32 -20.65
CA ASP A 4 -8.77 44.25 -21.56
C ASP A 4 -9.48 43.14 -20.77
N TYR A 5 -10.77 43.35 -20.50
CA TYR A 5 -11.62 42.43 -19.73
C TYR A 5 -11.62 41.00 -20.30
N GLY A 6 -11.41 40.85 -21.62
CA GLY A 6 -11.27 39.55 -22.27
C GLY A 6 -10.02 38.78 -21.81
N LEU A 7 -8.89 39.47 -21.67
CA LEU A 7 -7.63 38.87 -21.21
C LEU A 7 -7.73 38.48 -19.73
N ILE A 8 -8.37 39.32 -18.92
CA ILE A 8 -8.62 39.03 -17.51
C ILE A 8 -9.56 37.82 -17.35
N ALA A 9 -10.63 37.74 -18.13
CA ALA A 9 -11.55 36.60 -18.11
C ALA A 9 -10.87 35.29 -18.53
N MET A 10 -10.00 35.33 -19.54
CA MET A 10 -9.21 34.17 -19.97
C MET A 10 -8.23 33.73 -18.88
N PHE A 11 -7.58 34.67 -18.21
CA PHE A 11 -6.65 34.37 -17.12
C PHE A 11 -7.37 33.71 -15.94
N ILE A 12 -8.51 34.26 -15.52
CA ILE A 12 -9.30 33.70 -14.41
C ILE A 12 -9.80 32.29 -14.75
N THR A 13 -10.29 32.07 -15.96
CA THR A 13 -10.76 30.73 -16.38
C THR A 13 -9.63 29.72 -16.44
N ALA A 14 -8.45 30.10 -16.95
CA ALA A 14 -7.27 29.22 -16.94
C ALA A 14 -6.85 28.82 -15.52
N VAL A 15 -6.81 29.78 -14.60
CA VAL A 15 -6.50 29.52 -13.18
C VAL A 15 -7.55 28.61 -12.54
N ALA A 16 -8.85 28.82 -12.83
CA ALA A 16 -9.92 27.98 -12.32
C ALA A 16 -9.82 26.54 -12.82
N VAL A 17 -9.56 26.34 -14.13
CA VAL A 17 -9.36 25.01 -14.73
C VAL A 17 -8.15 24.31 -14.13
N LEU A 18 -7.04 25.04 -13.95
CA LEU A 18 -5.84 24.50 -13.31
C LEU A 18 -6.12 24.10 -11.86
N GLY A 19 -6.86 24.91 -11.10
CA GLY A 19 -7.29 24.59 -9.74
C GLY A 19 -8.14 23.32 -9.68
N VAL A 20 -9.09 23.15 -10.60
CA VAL A 20 -9.91 21.93 -10.71
C VAL A 20 -9.05 20.71 -11.05
N MET A 21 -8.11 20.83 -11.98
CA MET A 21 -7.21 19.74 -12.35
C MET A 21 -6.32 19.30 -11.17
N VAL A 22 -5.74 20.26 -10.44
CA VAL A 22 -4.94 19.98 -9.24
C VAL A 22 -5.79 19.30 -8.16
N TYR A 23 -7.01 19.79 -7.93
CA TYR A 23 -7.94 19.20 -6.97
C TYR A 23 -8.29 17.74 -7.34
N LEU A 24 -8.61 17.49 -8.61
CA LEU A 24 -8.89 16.14 -9.10
C LEU A 24 -7.67 15.23 -9.00
N PHE A 25 -6.48 15.75 -9.28
CA PHE A 25 -5.22 14.99 -9.17
C PHE A 25 -4.89 14.62 -7.72
N MET A 26 -5.06 15.55 -6.78
CA MET A 26 -4.91 15.28 -5.35
C MET A 26 -5.92 14.24 -4.88
N ARG A 27 -7.20 14.43 -5.22
CA ARG A 27 -8.28 13.50 -4.88
C ARG A 27 -8.08 12.11 -5.51
N SER A 28 -7.50 12.04 -6.70
CA SER A 28 -7.14 10.79 -7.36
C SER A 28 -5.93 10.13 -6.70
N SER A 29 -4.93 10.91 -6.30
CA SER A 29 -3.74 10.40 -5.60
C SER A 29 -4.09 9.81 -4.23
N GLU A 30 -5.05 10.40 -3.51
CA GLU A 30 -5.57 9.83 -2.26
C GLU A 30 -6.21 8.45 -2.48
N ARG A 31 -6.95 8.25 -3.57
CA ARG A 31 -7.52 6.93 -3.93
C ARG A 31 -6.45 5.92 -4.30
N ILE A 32 -5.44 6.34 -5.06
CA ILE A 32 -4.32 5.49 -5.46
C ILE A 32 -3.49 5.07 -4.22
N SER A 33 -3.16 6.02 -3.34
CA SER A 33 -2.43 5.73 -2.10
C SER A 33 -3.20 4.83 -1.13
N SER A 34 -4.54 4.92 -1.10
CA SER A 34 -5.35 4.06 -0.24
C SER A 34 -5.61 2.68 -0.86
N GLU A 35 -5.71 2.54 -2.18
CA GLU A 35 -5.71 1.21 -2.84
C GLU A 35 -4.32 0.55 -2.79
N GLU A 36 -3.24 1.31 -2.90
CA GLU A 36 -1.86 0.79 -2.83
C GLU A 36 -1.41 0.48 -1.41
N ALA A 37 -1.78 1.30 -0.41
CA ALA A 37 -1.59 0.97 1.01
C ALA A 37 -2.53 -0.15 1.49
N ARG A 38 -3.71 -0.32 0.88
CA ARG A 38 -4.58 -1.49 1.11
C ARG A 38 -4.07 -2.73 0.36
N ARG A 39 -3.26 -2.55 -0.69
CA ARG A 39 -2.48 -3.58 -1.41
C ARG A 39 -1.08 -3.80 -0.85
N GLU A 40 -0.67 -3.12 0.22
CA GLU A 40 0.46 -3.57 1.04
C GLU A 40 0.03 -4.84 1.75
N GLY A 41 0.04 -5.92 0.96
CA GLY A 41 -0.24 -7.27 1.40
C GLY A 41 0.59 -7.55 2.62
N ARG A 42 -0.08 -7.94 3.70
CA ARG A 42 0.57 -8.30 4.95
C ARG A 42 1.62 -9.36 4.65
N VAL A 43 2.85 -9.11 5.05
CA VAL A 43 3.90 -10.12 4.95
C VAL A 43 3.71 -11.07 6.11
N VAL A 44 3.50 -12.34 5.81
CA VAL A 44 3.28 -13.40 6.79
C VAL A 44 4.42 -14.41 6.72
N THR A 45 4.74 -14.94 7.88
CA THR A 45 5.76 -15.97 8.06
C THR A 45 5.08 -17.28 8.42
N VAL A 46 5.41 -18.35 7.69
CA VAL A 46 4.91 -19.70 7.94
C VAL A 46 5.99 -20.48 8.68
N VAL A 47 5.62 -20.99 9.84
CA VAL A 47 6.45 -21.78 10.74
C VAL A 47 5.93 -23.21 10.75
N LYS A 48 6.82 -24.17 10.51
CA LYS A 48 6.53 -25.59 10.68
C LYS A 48 7.02 -26.04 12.05
N CYS A 49 6.09 -26.52 12.87
CA CYS A 49 6.35 -27.04 14.20
C CYS A 49 6.85 -28.49 14.15
N GLY A 50 7.55 -28.93 15.19
CA GLY A 50 8.03 -30.32 15.32
C GLY A 50 6.90 -31.36 15.26
N ASP A 51 5.68 -30.98 15.70
CA ASP A 51 4.47 -31.79 15.63
C ASP A 51 3.92 -31.96 14.19
N GLY A 52 4.58 -31.39 13.19
CA GLY A 52 4.18 -31.43 11.77
C GLY A 52 3.15 -30.37 11.38
N ASN A 53 2.58 -29.65 12.34
CA ASN A 53 1.62 -28.57 12.10
C ASN A 53 2.31 -27.30 11.57
N GLU A 54 1.62 -26.56 10.70
CA GLU A 54 2.07 -25.28 10.18
C GLU A 54 1.28 -24.14 10.86
N LYS A 55 1.98 -23.08 11.24
CA LYS A 55 1.40 -21.85 11.81
C LYS A 55 1.81 -20.66 10.97
N THR A 56 0.86 -19.79 10.69
CA THR A 56 1.10 -18.51 10.03
C THR A 56 1.07 -17.39 11.05
N ARG A 57 2.04 -16.49 11.02
CA ARG A 57 2.11 -15.28 11.86
C ARG A 57 2.51 -14.07 11.03
N ASP A 58 2.34 -12.87 11.59
CA ASP A 58 2.88 -11.66 10.98
C ASP A 58 4.41 -11.70 10.95
N TYR A 59 5.00 -11.19 9.86
CA TYR A 59 6.44 -11.08 9.71
C TYR A 59 7.08 -10.26 10.84
N ARG A 60 8.17 -10.78 11.40
CA ARG A 60 9.03 -10.05 12.34
C ARG A 60 10.33 -9.70 11.65
N GLU A 61 10.84 -8.51 11.91
CA GLU A 61 12.15 -8.11 11.40
C GLU A 61 13.23 -9.09 11.84
N GLY A 62 14.00 -9.60 10.88
CA GLY A 62 15.03 -10.62 11.10
C GLY A 62 14.57 -12.06 10.87
N ASP A 63 13.30 -12.31 10.60
CA ASP A 63 12.84 -13.64 10.16
C ASP A 63 13.44 -14.00 8.80
N TYR A 64 13.99 -15.21 8.70
CA TYR A 64 14.47 -15.80 7.45
C TYR A 64 14.13 -17.29 7.37
N VAL A 65 14.03 -17.83 6.16
CA VAL A 65 13.73 -19.26 5.96
C VAL A 65 14.85 -20.13 6.53
N GLY A 66 14.49 -21.08 7.38
CA GLY A 66 15.42 -21.92 8.13
C GLY A 66 15.80 -21.37 9.51
N SER A 67 15.33 -20.17 9.88
CA SER A 67 15.45 -19.68 11.26
C SER A 67 14.57 -20.49 12.21
N ARG A 68 15.03 -20.65 13.46
CA ARG A 68 14.22 -21.22 14.53
C ARG A 68 13.18 -20.20 14.98
N ALA A 69 11.96 -20.65 15.16
CA ALA A 69 10.83 -19.84 15.59
C ALA A 69 10.37 -20.29 16.98
N ASP A 70 10.17 -19.33 17.88
CA ASP A 70 9.76 -19.59 19.27
C ASP A 70 8.24 -19.82 19.42
N ASP A 71 7.49 -19.85 18.31
CA ASP A 71 6.02 -20.01 18.33
C ASP A 71 5.56 -21.44 18.65
N CYS A 72 6.48 -22.41 18.59
CA CYS A 72 6.26 -23.81 18.94
C CYS A 72 7.59 -24.58 19.15
N PRO A 73 7.55 -25.73 19.86
CA PRO A 73 8.71 -26.61 20.02
C PRO A 73 9.25 -27.07 18.65
N ASP A 74 10.57 -26.92 18.46
CA ASP A 74 11.26 -27.20 17.19
C ASP A 74 10.64 -26.52 15.96
N GLY A 75 10.04 -25.34 16.16
CA GLY A 75 9.53 -24.49 15.09
C GLY A 75 10.65 -23.99 14.17
N VAL A 76 10.46 -24.15 12.86
CA VAL A 76 11.35 -23.61 11.83
C VAL A 76 10.55 -22.81 10.83
N VAL A 77 11.02 -21.61 10.47
CA VAL A 77 10.44 -20.81 9.40
C VAL A 77 10.64 -21.52 8.07
N VAL A 78 9.54 -21.89 7.41
CA VAL A 78 9.56 -22.59 6.11
C VAL A 78 9.26 -21.68 4.93
N GLY A 79 8.65 -20.51 5.18
CA GLY A 79 8.35 -19.56 4.12
C GLY A 79 7.94 -18.19 4.64
N ILE A 80 8.16 -17.17 3.81
CA ILE A 80 7.72 -15.79 4.04
C ILE A 80 6.98 -15.35 2.78
N TYR A 81 5.71 -15.00 2.93
CA TYR A 81 4.80 -14.71 1.82
C TYR A 81 4.20 -13.32 1.99
N LYS A 82 3.95 -12.66 0.87
CA LYS A 82 3.14 -11.44 0.84
C LYS A 82 1.69 -11.84 0.58
N GLU A 83 0.80 -11.69 1.55
CA GLU A 83 -0.63 -11.92 1.36
C GLU A 83 -1.19 -10.89 0.40
N THR A 84 -1.36 -11.25 -0.87
CA THR A 84 -2.18 -10.46 -1.77
C THR A 84 -3.62 -10.76 -1.46
N SER A 85 -4.40 -9.75 -1.04
CA SER A 85 -5.86 -9.87 -1.00
C SER A 85 -6.35 -10.25 -2.40
N GLN A 86 -6.60 -11.54 -2.63
CA GLN A 86 -7.19 -12.03 -3.85
C GLN A 86 -8.67 -11.63 -3.78
N GLU A 87 -8.96 -10.43 -4.29
CA GLU A 87 -10.33 -9.99 -4.53
C GLU A 87 -10.92 -10.98 -5.55
N ARG A 88 -11.89 -11.78 -5.08
CA ARG A 88 -12.60 -12.80 -5.88
C ARG A 88 -13.97 -12.29 -6.25
#